data_AF-A0A2C5YXT7-F1
#
_entry.id   AF-A0A2C5YXT7-F1
#
_cell.length_a   1.000
_cell.length_b   1.000
_cell.length_c   1.000
_cell.angle_alpha   90.00
_cell.angle_beta   90.00
_cell.angle_gamma   90.00
#
_symmetry.space_group_name_H-M   'P 1'
#
loop_
_entity.id
_entity.type
_entity.pdbx_description
1 polymer ?
#
loop_
_entity_poly.entity_id
_entity_poly.type
_entity_poly.pdbx_seq_one_letter_code
_entity_poly.pdbx_strand_id
1 'polypeptide(L)'
;MRVLVVLAALVPGILAAAALLDFLDLPLTNAEGELHGGVNPSLPYDQATLQEGLSAARSVGVPPKRYRALLRQYWLVRASDEAGISLRDWDPQRKPAQNRAVIFAVYDFYARLYLAHPELRWTAFANLAGSVFAAAMLDLGSLPFGGWYPSMLMSMQKHIFMDIGTMHVAYVSGGRAAIKEMREATLIDAETAAAWSDPASAVMRFSYREQNLVIAEQFDRFRAHVPWGRAITYGMAALGPMPVPGAKTPTEYRPALCGMLPDFNYADRDARWDYLSKEVVPAYLRLNASTVRQIVTKPLVERVAGYRGAHRLPEMIAQLENAGCGL
;
A
#
# COMPACT_ATOMS: atom_id res chain seq x y z
N MET A 1 -36.68 -40.52 15.76
CA MET A 1 -36.12 -39.15 15.74
C MET A 1 -34.58 -39.05 15.67
N ARG A 2 -33.82 -40.15 15.44
CA ARG A 2 -32.34 -40.11 15.33
C ARG A 2 -31.79 -40.15 13.88
N VAL A 3 -32.62 -40.49 12.90
CA VAL A 3 -32.21 -40.58 11.48
C VAL A 3 -32.28 -39.22 10.75
N LEU A 4 -33.15 -38.30 11.21
CA LEU A 4 -33.29 -36.96 10.62
C LEU A 4 -32.15 -36.00 10.98
N VAL A 5 -31.45 -36.21 12.11
CA VAL A 5 -30.33 -35.36 12.54
C VAL A 5 -29.04 -35.66 11.78
N VAL A 6 -28.84 -36.90 11.32
CA VAL A 6 -27.64 -37.30 10.56
C VAL A 6 -27.69 -36.79 9.12
N LEU A 7 -28.87 -36.84 8.47
CA LEU A 7 -29.06 -36.31 7.11
C LEU A 7 -28.92 -34.78 7.05
N ALA A 8 -29.38 -34.05 8.07
CA ALA A 8 -29.25 -32.60 8.13
C ALA A 8 -27.81 -32.10 8.36
N ALA A 9 -26.94 -32.92 8.98
CA ALA A 9 -25.52 -32.58 9.17
C ALA A 9 -24.64 -32.93 7.95
N LEU A 10 -25.06 -33.90 7.12
CA LEU A 10 -24.35 -34.33 5.92
C LEU A 10 -24.46 -33.32 4.76
N VAL A 11 -25.61 -32.68 4.59
CA VAL A 11 -25.85 -31.73 3.48
C VAL A 11 -24.99 -30.46 3.57
N PRO A 12 -24.85 -29.79 4.75
CA PRO A 12 -23.93 -28.66 4.92
C PRO A 12 -22.47 -29.05 4.69
N GLY A 13 -22.06 -30.25 5.12
CA GLY A 13 -20.70 -30.75 4.93
C GLY A 13 -20.34 -30.99 3.46
N ILE A 14 -21.28 -31.48 2.65
CA ILE A 14 -21.09 -31.69 1.21
C ILE A 14 -21.04 -30.36 0.45
N LEU A 15 -21.89 -29.39 0.79
CA LEU A 15 -21.89 -28.06 0.18
C LEU A 15 -20.61 -27.27 0.52
N ALA A 16 -20.14 -27.35 1.76
CA ALA A 16 -18.88 -26.72 2.17
C ALA A 16 -17.65 -27.36 1.49
N ALA A 17 -17.66 -28.69 1.30
CA ALA A 17 -16.60 -29.39 0.57
C ALA A 17 -16.58 -29.04 -0.93
N ALA A 18 -17.75 -28.89 -1.55
CA ALA A 18 -17.87 -28.47 -2.94
C ALA A 18 -17.39 -27.01 -3.12
N ALA A 19 -17.83 -26.09 -2.26
CA ALA A 19 -17.39 -24.70 -2.29
C ALA A 19 -15.88 -24.54 -2.05
N LEU A 20 -15.28 -25.41 -1.23
CA LEU A 20 -13.83 -25.44 -1.04
C LEU A 20 -13.08 -25.74 -2.33
N LEU A 21 -13.54 -26.75 -3.11
CA LEU A 21 -12.87 -27.15 -4.35
C LEU A 21 -12.79 -25.99 -5.36
N ASP A 22 -13.82 -25.15 -5.42
CA ASP A 22 -13.86 -23.98 -6.29
C ASP A 22 -12.83 -22.90 -5.93
N PHE A 23 -12.31 -22.93 -4.69
CA PHE A 23 -11.35 -21.95 -4.19
C PHE A 23 -9.89 -22.45 -4.15
N LEU A 24 -9.66 -23.73 -4.43
CA LEU A 24 -8.32 -24.31 -4.46
C LEU A 24 -7.60 -23.99 -5.77
N ASP A 25 -6.29 -23.79 -5.65
CA ASP A 25 -5.32 -23.63 -6.72
C ASP A 25 -5.65 -22.50 -7.72
N LEU A 26 -6.51 -21.55 -7.30
CA LEU A 26 -6.83 -20.37 -8.10
C LEU A 26 -5.59 -19.47 -8.26
N PRO A 27 -5.33 -18.95 -9.47
CA PRO A 27 -4.24 -18.01 -9.71
C PRO A 27 -4.51 -16.64 -9.07
N LEU A 28 -3.46 -15.89 -8.73
CA LEU A 28 -3.58 -14.48 -8.34
C LEU A 28 -3.54 -13.61 -9.60
N THR A 29 -4.64 -13.53 -10.35
CA THR A 29 -4.70 -12.83 -11.64
C THR A 29 -4.58 -11.31 -11.50
N ASN A 30 -4.82 -10.77 -10.31
CA ASN A 30 -4.67 -9.34 -9.99
C ASN A 30 -3.71 -9.14 -8.81
N ALA A 31 -2.59 -9.88 -8.77
CA ALA A 31 -1.63 -9.82 -7.67
C ALA A 31 -1.05 -8.40 -7.44
N GLU A 32 -0.85 -7.66 -8.54
CA GLU A 32 -0.26 -6.31 -8.58
C GLU A 32 -1.30 -5.19 -8.37
N GLY A 33 -2.57 -5.55 -8.16
CA GLY A 33 -3.64 -4.60 -7.89
C GLY A 33 -3.91 -3.59 -9.01
N GLU A 34 -3.54 -3.87 -10.26
CA GLU A 34 -3.75 -2.95 -11.40
C GLU A 34 -5.16 -3.06 -12.01
N LEU A 35 -5.89 -4.14 -11.72
CA LEU A 35 -7.24 -4.37 -12.20
C LEU A 35 -8.30 -4.03 -11.15
N HIS A 36 -9.53 -3.80 -11.62
CA HIS A 36 -10.72 -3.67 -10.79
C HIS A 36 -10.96 -4.93 -9.93
N GLY A 37 -11.41 -4.73 -8.69
CA GLY A 37 -11.83 -5.83 -7.82
C GLY A 37 -10.72 -6.45 -6.96
N GLY A 38 -10.96 -7.68 -6.51
CA GLY A 38 -10.06 -8.44 -5.64
C GLY A 38 -8.91 -9.14 -6.37
N VAL A 39 -8.37 -10.20 -5.77
CA VAL A 39 -7.17 -10.92 -6.28
C VAL A 39 -7.46 -11.85 -7.46
N ASN A 40 -8.68 -12.35 -7.56
CA ASN A 40 -9.18 -13.23 -8.61
C ASN A 40 -10.70 -13.02 -8.77
N PRO A 41 -11.22 -12.83 -9.99
CA PRO A 41 -12.65 -12.55 -10.23
C PRO A 41 -13.60 -13.71 -9.86
N SER A 42 -13.11 -14.95 -9.76
CA SER A 42 -13.89 -16.10 -9.34
C SER A 42 -14.14 -16.16 -7.83
N LEU A 43 -13.42 -15.35 -7.03
CA LEU A 43 -13.60 -15.32 -5.59
C LEU A 43 -14.71 -14.33 -5.18
N PRO A 44 -15.52 -14.66 -4.16
CA PRO A 44 -16.54 -13.75 -3.66
C PRO A 44 -15.93 -12.56 -2.91
N TYR A 45 -16.78 -11.56 -2.64
CA TYR A 45 -16.48 -10.40 -1.81
C TYR A 45 -17.13 -10.49 -0.43
N ASP A 46 -17.89 -11.55 -0.17
CA ASP A 46 -18.55 -11.77 1.12
C ASP A 46 -17.58 -12.41 2.11
N GLN A 47 -17.34 -11.75 3.25
CA GLN A 47 -16.37 -12.20 4.24
C GLN A 47 -16.75 -13.56 4.85
N ALA A 48 -18.05 -13.81 5.09
CA ALA A 48 -18.50 -15.05 5.72
C ALA A 48 -18.23 -16.26 4.82
N THR A 49 -18.54 -16.15 3.53
CA THR A 49 -18.26 -17.19 2.52
C THR A 49 -16.77 -17.50 2.44
N LEU A 50 -15.92 -16.47 2.42
CA LEU A 50 -14.46 -16.65 2.39
C LEU A 50 -13.95 -17.33 3.68
N GLN A 51 -14.51 -16.96 4.83
CA GLN A 51 -14.16 -17.55 6.12
C GLN A 51 -14.58 -19.03 6.23
N GLU A 52 -15.76 -19.38 5.70
CA GLU A 52 -16.21 -20.77 5.62
C GLU A 52 -15.27 -21.60 4.74
N GLY A 53 -14.88 -21.09 3.57
CA GLY A 53 -13.90 -21.74 2.70
C GLY A 53 -12.55 -21.97 3.39
N LEU A 54 -12.03 -20.96 4.10
CA LEU A 54 -10.78 -21.11 4.86
C LEU A 54 -10.91 -22.14 5.99
N SER A 55 -12.05 -22.13 6.69
CA SER A 55 -12.32 -23.07 7.77
C SER A 55 -12.40 -24.51 7.26
N ALA A 56 -13.05 -24.71 6.11
CA ALA A 56 -13.10 -26.01 5.43
C ALA A 56 -11.71 -26.47 4.96
N ALA A 57 -10.90 -25.58 4.38
CA ALA A 57 -9.53 -25.90 3.95
C ALA A 57 -8.66 -26.36 5.13
N ARG A 58 -8.75 -25.64 6.26
CA ARG A 58 -8.00 -25.93 7.48
C ARG A 58 -8.45 -27.23 8.16
N SER A 59 -9.77 -27.50 8.20
CA SER A 59 -10.31 -28.67 8.90
C SER A 59 -9.91 -30.00 8.27
N VAL A 60 -9.72 -30.03 6.95
CA VAL A 60 -9.26 -31.22 6.21
C VAL A 60 -7.75 -31.19 5.92
N GLY A 61 -7.01 -30.22 6.48
CA GLY A 61 -5.55 -30.15 6.39
C GLY A 61 -5.01 -29.83 5.00
N VAL A 62 -5.73 -29.05 4.19
CA VAL A 62 -5.21 -28.59 2.89
C VAL A 62 -3.95 -27.74 3.14
N PRO A 63 -2.85 -27.95 2.39
CA PRO A 63 -1.68 -27.08 2.50
C PRO A 63 -2.02 -25.61 2.14
N PRO A 64 -1.60 -24.60 2.94
CA PRO A 64 -1.92 -23.19 2.70
C PRO A 64 -1.63 -22.67 1.29
N LYS A 65 -0.57 -23.18 0.66
CA LYS A 65 -0.22 -22.84 -0.73
C LYS A 65 -1.35 -23.09 -1.72
N ARG A 66 -2.17 -24.12 -1.50
CA ARG A 66 -3.29 -24.48 -2.39
C ARG A 66 -4.47 -23.52 -2.25
N TYR A 67 -4.69 -22.92 -1.09
CA TYR A 67 -5.77 -21.93 -0.90
C TYR A 67 -5.24 -20.49 -0.84
N ARG A 68 -4.06 -20.21 -1.41
CA ARG A 68 -3.41 -18.90 -1.32
C ARG A 68 -4.26 -17.73 -1.82
N ALA A 69 -5.04 -17.93 -2.89
CA ALA A 69 -5.90 -16.89 -3.45
C ALA A 69 -7.08 -16.59 -2.53
N LEU A 70 -7.71 -17.63 -2.00
CA LEU A 70 -8.74 -17.52 -0.98
C LEU A 70 -8.24 -16.77 0.26
N LEU A 71 -7.05 -17.13 0.76
CA LEU A 71 -6.44 -16.47 1.93
C LEU A 71 -6.17 -14.99 1.67
N ARG A 72 -5.58 -14.64 0.52
CA ARG A 72 -5.31 -13.23 0.16
C ARG A 72 -6.61 -12.45 -0.02
N GLN A 73 -7.63 -13.03 -0.65
CA GLN A 73 -8.94 -12.40 -0.81
C GLN A 73 -9.64 -12.16 0.53
N TYR A 74 -9.63 -13.14 1.45
CA TYR A 74 -10.24 -13.00 2.77
C TYR A 74 -9.68 -11.80 3.53
N TRP A 75 -8.34 -11.70 3.63
CA TRP A 75 -7.71 -10.59 4.32
C TRP A 75 -7.88 -9.27 3.59
N LEU A 76 -7.96 -9.29 2.26
CA LEU A 76 -8.24 -8.09 1.47
C LEU A 76 -9.67 -7.57 1.65
N VAL A 77 -10.68 -8.45 1.61
CA VAL A 77 -12.08 -8.08 1.89
C VAL A 77 -12.19 -7.48 3.28
N ARG A 78 -11.64 -8.17 4.30
CA ARG A 78 -11.66 -7.67 5.66
C ARG A 78 -10.98 -6.30 5.79
N ALA A 79 -9.79 -6.14 5.21
CA ALA A 79 -9.07 -4.86 5.26
C ALA A 79 -9.84 -3.74 4.54
N SER A 80 -10.43 -4.02 3.37
CA SER A 80 -11.24 -3.08 2.63
C SER A 80 -12.51 -2.67 3.40
N ASP A 81 -13.18 -3.62 4.06
CA ASP A 81 -14.34 -3.34 4.91
C ASP A 81 -13.96 -2.45 6.10
N GLU A 82 -12.86 -2.78 6.80
CA GLU A 82 -12.33 -1.96 7.90
C GLU A 82 -11.85 -0.56 7.43
N ALA A 83 -11.47 -0.43 6.15
CA ALA A 83 -11.11 0.83 5.52
C ALA A 83 -12.32 1.63 4.99
N GLY A 84 -13.52 1.02 4.90
CA GLY A 84 -14.70 1.63 4.29
C GLY A 84 -14.60 1.71 2.75
N ILE A 85 -13.90 0.77 2.12
CA ILE A 85 -13.67 0.72 0.67
C ILE A 85 -14.48 -0.44 0.09
N SER A 86 -15.32 -0.19 -0.91
CA SER A 86 -15.92 -1.27 -1.71
C SER A 86 -14.83 -1.93 -2.55
N LEU A 87 -14.31 -3.08 -2.11
CA LEU A 87 -13.31 -3.83 -2.88
C LEU A 87 -13.85 -4.23 -4.25
N ARG A 88 -15.15 -4.58 -4.32
CA ARG A 88 -15.82 -4.94 -5.57
C ARG A 88 -15.67 -3.84 -6.60
N ASP A 89 -15.86 -2.58 -6.22
CA ASP A 89 -15.88 -1.44 -7.14
C ASP A 89 -14.52 -0.72 -7.26
N TRP A 90 -13.50 -1.19 -6.54
CA TRP A 90 -12.18 -0.55 -6.48
C TRP A 90 -11.41 -0.79 -7.78
N ASP A 91 -11.43 0.22 -8.65
CA ASP A 91 -10.71 0.27 -9.92
C ASP A 91 -9.66 1.39 -9.94
N PRO A 92 -8.35 1.07 -9.88
CA PRO A 92 -7.30 2.09 -9.95
C PRO A 92 -7.16 2.73 -11.34
N GLN A 93 -7.84 2.22 -12.37
CA GLN A 93 -7.82 2.80 -13.72
C GLN A 93 -8.81 3.97 -13.87
N ARG A 94 -9.73 4.16 -12.93
CA ARG A 94 -10.60 5.35 -12.90
C ARG A 94 -9.82 6.63 -12.65
N LYS A 95 -10.38 7.78 -13.03
CA LYS A 95 -9.74 9.08 -12.82
C LYS A 95 -9.53 9.34 -11.32
N PRO A 96 -8.46 10.03 -10.89
CA PRO A 96 -8.22 10.34 -9.48
C PRO A 96 -9.38 11.07 -8.80
N ALA A 97 -10.11 11.92 -9.52
CA ALA A 97 -11.31 12.58 -9.00
C ALA A 97 -12.42 11.58 -8.60
N GLN A 98 -12.58 10.50 -9.36
CA GLN A 98 -13.55 9.43 -9.09
C GLN A 98 -13.06 8.49 -7.98
N ASN A 99 -11.74 8.28 -7.89
CA ASN A 99 -11.11 7.48 -6.83
C ASN A 99 -10.80 8.27 -5.56
N ARG A 100 -11.13 9.57 -5.49
CA ARG A 100 -10.74 10.44 -4.38
C ARG A 100 -11.15 9.87 -3.02
N ALA A 101 -12.36 9.33 -2.88
CA ALA A 101 -12.79 8.72 -1.62
C ALA A 101 -11.89 7.53 -1.22
N VAL A 102 -11.54 6.66 -2.19
CA VAL A 102 -10.69 5.48 -1.96
C VAL A 102 -9.25 5.87 -1.64
N ILE A 103 -8.68 6.84 -2.39
CA ILE A 103 -7.32 7.36 -2.14
C ILE A 103 -7.16 7.78 -0.68
N PHE A 104 -8.16 8.49 -0.15
CA PHE A 104 -8.15 9.00 1.21
C PHE A 104 -8.41 7.89 2.24
N ALA A 105 -9.41 7.04 1.97
CA ALA A 105 -9.77 5.93 2.85
C ALA A 105 -8.58 5.01 3.18
N VAL A 106 -7.70 4.72 2.22
CA VAL A 106 -6.48 3.91 2.45
C VAL A 106 -5.58 4.53 3.51
N TYR A 107 -5.28 5.82 3.41
CA TYR A 107 -4.35 6.46 4.33
C TYR A 107 -5.02 6.81 5.67
N ASP A 108 -6.30 7.15 5.68
CA ASP A 108 -7.08 7.31 6.91
C ASP A 108 -7.19 5.99 7.68
N PHE A 109 -7.31 4.87 6.97
CA PHE A 109 -7.22 3.53 7.56
C PHE A 109 -5.87 3.31 8.24
N TYR A 110 -4.74 3.64 7.60
CA TYR A 110 -3.43 3.51 8.24
C TYR A 110 -3.27 4.39 9.49
N ALA A 111 -3.80 5.63 9.47
CA ALA A 111 -3.81 6.48 10.67
C ALA A 111 -4.61 5.84 11.82
N ARG A 112 -5.82 5.35 11.53
CA ARG A 112 -6.66 4.66 12.53
C ARG A 112 -5.95 3.43 13.11
N LEU A 113 -5.30 2.64 12.26
CA LEU A 113 -4.60 1.44 12.69
C LEU A 113 -3.46 1.79 13.65
N TYR A 114 -2.64 2.78 13.34
CA TYR A 114 -1.58 3.24 14.25
C TYR A 114 -2.13 3.81 15.56
N LEU A 115 -3.22 4.58 15.50
CA LEU A 115 -3.81 5.18 16.70
C LEU A 115 -4.35 4.11 17.66
N ALA A 116 -4.88 3.01 17.13
CA ALA A 116 -5.34 1.85 17.90
C ALA A 116 -4.19 0.93 18.33
N HIS A 117 -3.16 0.79 17.49
CA HIS A 117 -2.03 -0.13 17.66
C HIS A 117 -0.70 0.62 17.40
N PRO A 118 -0.18 1.39 18.38
CA PRO A 118 1.00 2.23 18.20
C PRO A 118 2.30 1.47 17.87
N GLU A 119 2.34 0.16 18.13
CA GLU A 119 3.42 -0.73 17.71
C GLU A 119 3.51 -0.90 16.20
N LEU A 120 2.42 -0.64 15.45
CA LEU A 120 2.37 -0.76 13.99
C LEU A 120 2.97 0.49 13.32
N ARG A 121 4.22 0.81 13.63
CA ARG A 121 4.86 2.08 13.22
C ARG A 121 4.90 2.30 11.70
N TRP A 122 4.93 1.23 10.90
CA TRP A 122 4.89 1.38 9.44
C TRP A 122 3.59 2.02 8.96
N THR A 123 2.43 1.80 9.61
CA THR A 123 1.18 2.43 9.16
C THR A 123 1.18 3.94 9.39
N ALA A 124 1.76 4.42 10.50
CA ALA A 124 2.02 5.84 10.68
C ALA A 124 2.98 6.38 9.62
N PHE A 125 4.08 5.68 9.35
CA PHE A 125 5.03 6.07 8.30
C PHE A 125 4.35 6.17 6.92
N ALA A 126 3.58 5.15 6.54
CA ALA A 126 2.82 5.10 5.30
C ALA A 126 1.75 6.21 5.23
N ASN A 127 1.11 6.56 6.35
CA ASN A 127 0.16 7.67 6.40
C ASN A 127 0.85 9.04 6.20
N LEU A 128 2.04 9.25 6.78
CA LEU A 128 2.84 10.45 6.55
C LEU A 128 3.23 10.56 5.07
N ALA A 129 3.89 9.53 4.52
CA ALA A 129 4.29 9.48 3.12
C ALA A 129 3.09 9.61 2.16
N GLY A 130 1.98 8.95 2.52
CA GLY A 130 0.75 8.88 1.74
C GLY A 130 0.11 10.23 1.42
N SER A 131 0.29 11.24 2.28
CA SER A 131 -0.23 12.59 2.04
C SER A 131 0.35 13.23 0.77
N VAL A 132 1.64 13.03 0.51
CA VAL A 132 2.31 13.55 -0.70
C VAL A 132 1.97 12.71 -1.92
N PHE A 133 1.89 11.38 -1.77
CA PHE A 133 1.45 10.50 -2.86
C PHE A 133 0.01 10.78 -3.30
N ALA A 134 -0.91 11.00 -2.36
CA ALA A 134 -2.28 11.40 -2.66
C ALA A 134 -2.33 12.76 -3.38
N ALA A 135 -1.52 13.73 -2.97
CA ALA A 135 -1.40 15.01 -3.67
C ALA A 135 -0.92 14.80 -5.11
N ALA A 136 0.14 14.01 -5.31
CA ALA A 136 0.68 13.68 -6.63
C ALA A 136 -0.33 12.96 -7.54
N MET A 137 -1.09 11.99 -7.02
CA MET A 137 -2.15 11.32 -7.79
C MET A 137 -3.18 12.32 -8.31
N LEU A 138 -3.62 13.25 -7.46
CA LEU A 138 -4.62 14.23 -7.84
C LEU A 138 -4.07 15.30 -8.79
N ASP A 139 -2.83 15.76 -8.59
CA ASP A 139 -2.18 16.73 -9.48
C ASP A 139 -1.91 16.16 -10.87
N LEU A 140 -1.35 14.95 -10.95
CA LEU A 140 -1.15 14.26 -12.23
C LEU A 140 -2.49 13.98 -12.92
N GLY A 141 -3.54 13.67 -12.15
CA GLY A 141 -4.90 13.50 -12.66
C GLY A 141 -5.53 14.75 -13.26
N SER A 142 -5.04 15.95 -12.90
CA SER A 142 -5.49 17.22 -13.46
C SER A 142 -4.76 17.60 -14.75
N LEU A 143 -3.67 16.89 -15.12
CA LEU A 143 -2.93 17.15 -16.35
C LEU A 143 -3.64 16.52 -17.56
N PRO A 144 -3.71 17.22 -18.71
CA PRO A 144 -4.43 16.74 -19.90
C PRO A 144 -3.80 15.48 -20.52
N PHE A 145 -2.49 15.27 -20.33
CA PHE A 145 -1.73 14.09 -20.77
C PHE A 145 -1.46 13.10 -19.62
N GLY A 146 -2.04 13.34 -18.45
CA GLY A 146 -1.70 12.63 -17.22
C GLY A 146 -2.26 11.21 -17.16
N GLY A 147 -3.32 10.88 -17.89
CA GLY A 147 -4.24 9.76 -17.62
C GLY A 147 -3.64 8.46 -17.05
N TRP A 148 -2.59 7.92 -17.67
CA TRP A 148 -1.98 6.65 -17.24
C TRP A 148 -1.15 6.77 -15.93
N TYR A 149 -0.44 7.88 -15.74
CA TYR A 149 0.47 8.06 -14.61
C TYR A 149 -0.19 8.04 -13.22
N PRO A 150 -1.30 8.77 -12.96
CA PRO A 150 -1.96 8.69 -11.68
C PRO A 150 -2.66 7.35 -11.50
N SER A 151 -3.13 6.68 -12.57
CA SER A 151 -3.66 5.31 -12.49
C SER A 151 -2.59 4.31 -12.07
N MET A 152 -1.35 4.49 -12.55
CA MET A 152 -0.20 3.70 -12.09
C MET A 152 0.13 3.96 -10.62
N LEU A 153 0.10 5.22 -10.15
CA LEU A 153 0.23 5.52 -8.72
C LEU A 153 -0.89 4.92 -7.87
N MET A 154 -2.15 5.01 -8.31
CA MET A 154 -3.28 4.39 -7.61
C MET A 154 -3.18 2.86 -7.62
N SER A 155 -2.62 2.27 -8.68
CA SER A 155 -2.35 0.83 -8.74
C SER A 155 -1.26 0.43 -7.73
N MET A 156 -0.17 1.20 -7.60
CA MET A 156 0.83 1.01 -6.56
C MET A 156 0.21 1.11 -5.15
N GLN A 157 -0.63 2.13 -4.91
CA GLN A 157 -1.33 2.29 -3.63
C GLN A 157 -2.18 1.04 -3.31
N LYS A 158 -2.97 0.57 -4.28
CA LYS A 158 -3.77 -0.63 -4.13
C LYS A 158 -2.91 -1.87 -3.91
N HIS A 159 -1.79 -2.00 -4.62
CA HIS A 159 -0.87 -3.12 -4.44
C HIS A 159 -0.27 -3.16 -3.03
N ILE A 160 0.21 -2.02 -2.52
CA ILE A 160 0.70 -1.89 -1.13
C ILE A 160 -0.39 -2.24 -0.13
N PHE A 161 -1.62 -1.77 -0.35
CA PHE A 161 -2.75 -2.10 0.51
C PHE A 161 -3.06 -3.60 0.51
N MET A 162 -3.11 -4.22 -0.68
CA MET A 162 -3.32 -5.65 -0.90
C MET A 162 -2.21 -6.54 -0.34
N ASP A 163 -1.03 -5.98 -0.12
CA ASP A 163 0.12 -6.64 0.49
C ASP A 163 0.22 -6.25 1.97
N ILE A 164 0.92 -5.17 2.27
CA ILE A 164 1.27 -4.73 3.64
C ILE A 164 0.02 -4.32 4.43
N GLY A 165 -0.95 -3.66 3.81
CA GLY A 165 -2.21 -3.29 4.47
C GLY A 165 -2.95 -4.51 5.04
N THR A 166 -3.08 -5.57 4.23
CA THR A 166 -3.74 -6.81 4.67
C THR A 166 -2.93 -7.58 5.73
N MET A 167 -1.59 -7.52 5.69
CA MET A 167 -0.77 -8.14 6.74
C MET A 167 -1.05 -7.53 8.12
N HIS A 168 -1.26 -6.21 8.20
CA HIS A 168 -1.56 -5.55 9.48
C HIS A 168 -2.91 -6.02 10.05
N VAL A 169 -3.95 -6.12 9.22
CA VAL A 169 -5.26 -6.65 9.62
C VAL A 169 -5.15 -8.11 10.08
N ALA A 170 -4.38 -8.90 9.35
CA ALA A 170 -4.12 -10.29 9.70
C ALA A 170 -3.40 -10.43 11.04
N TYR A 171 -2.38 -9.60 11.29
CA TYR A 171 -1.67 -9.58 12.57
C TYR A 171 -2.56 -9.12 13.72
N VAL A 172 -3.32 -8.03 13.57
CA VAL A 172 -4.22 -7.53 14.61
C VAL A 172 -5.30 -8.55 14.97
N SER A 173 -5.82 -9.25 13.96
CA SER A 173 -6.97 -10.15 14.14
C SER A 173 -6.60 -11.59 14.49
N GLY A 174 -5.50 -12.10 13.94
CA GLY A 174 -5.08 -13.49 14.05
C GLY A 174 -3.65 -13.68 14.59
N GLY A 175 -3.00 -12.60 15.00
CA GLY A 175 -1.66 -12.62 15.57
C GLY A 175 -0.60 -13.19 14.61
N ARG A 176 0.49 -13.68 15.21
CA ARG A 176 1.58 -14.32 14.47
C ARG A 176 1.17 -15.61 13.76
N ALA A 177 0.08 -16.26 14.16
CA ALA A 177 -0.44 -17.45 13.50
C ALA A 177 -0.97 -17.12 12.10
N ALA A 178 -1.72 -16.03 11.94
CA ALA A 178 -2.17 -15.56 10.64
C ALA A 178 -1.01 -15.17 9.70
N ILE A 179 0.02 -14.50 10.24
CA ILE A 179 1.24 -14.18 9.48
C ILE A 179 1.99 -15.46 9.06
N LYS A 180 2.08 -16.45 9.94
CA LYS A 180 2.69 -17.75 9.61
C LYS A 180 1.92 -18.44 8.49
N GLU A 181 0.60 -18.41 8.51
CA GLU A 181 -0.23 -18.98 7.43
C GLU A 181 0.00 -18.24 6.10
N MET A 182 0.10 -16.90 6.10
CA MET A 182 0.45 -16.14 4.89
C MET A 182 1.82 -16.55 4.32
N ARG A 183 2.81 -16.80 5.18
CA ARG A 183 4.13 -17.32 4.77
C ARG A 183 4.01 -18.72 4.16
N GLU A 184 3.28 -19.62 4.81
CA GLU A 184 3.06 -21.00 4.31
C GLU A 184 2.28 -21.03 3.00
N ALA A 185 1.40 -20.05 2.81
CA ALA A 185 0.68 -19.82 1.55
C ALA A 185 1.56 -19.17 0.46
N THR A 186 2.82 -18.86 0.76
CA THR A 186 3.77 -18.18 -0.14
C THR A 186 3.34 -16.76 -0.56
N LEU A 187 2.53 -16.09 0.26
CA LEU A 187 2.13 -14.69 0.04
C LEU A 187 3.21 -13.70 0.51
N ILE A 188 3.95 -14.07 1.55
CA ILE A 188 5.06 -13.27 2.10
C ILE A 188 6.31 -14.13 2.28
N ASP A 189 7.48 -13.50 2.13
CA ASP A 189 8.77 -14.15 2.34
C ASP A 189 9.08 -14.35 3.83
N ALA A 190 10.08 -15.20 4.11
CA ALA A 190 10.42 -15.60 5.48
C ALA A 190 10.91 -14.43 6.36
N GLU A 191 11.68 -13.51 5.79
CA GLU A 191 12.21 -12.36 6.49
C GLU A 191 11.09 -11.35 6.83
N THR A 192 10.14 -11.14 5.92
CA THR A 192 8.93 -10.35 6.17
C THR A 192 8.08 -10.98 7.27
N ALA A 193 7.87 -12.29 7.24
CA ALA A 193 7.15 -13.01 8.30
C ALA A 193 7.86 -12.93 9.65
N ALA A 194 9.20 -12.92 9.67
CA ALA A 194 9.99 -12.79 10.88
C ALA A 194 9.86 -11.39 11.51
N ALA A 195 9.77 -10.32 10.71
CA ALA A 195 9.63 -8.95 11.21
C ALA A 195 8.39 -8.72 12.08
N TRP A 196 7.34 -9.54 11.89
CA TRP A 196 6.14 -9.52 12.73
C TRP A 196 6.36 -10.04 14.17
N SER A 197 7.56 -10.49 14.55
CA SER A 197 7.89 -10.72 15.97
C SER A 197 8.09 -9.42 16.75
N ASP A 198 8.48 -8.34 16.07
CA ASP A 198 8.66 -7.01 16.65
C ASP A 198 8.25 -5.94 15.61
N PRO A 199 6.94 -5.73 15.41
CA PRO A 199 6.44 -4.78 14.42
C PRO A 199 6.89 -3.34 14.69
N ALA A 200 7.21 -2.98 15.93
CA ALA A 200 7.69 -1.65 16.28
C ALA A 200 9.06 -1.33 15.66
N SER A 201 9.90 -2.34 15.45
CA SER A 201 11.21 -2.21 14.79
C SER A 201 11.17 -2.49 13.28
N ALA A 202 10.02 -2.93 12.75
CA ALA A 202 9.91 -3.48 11.40
C ALA A 202 9.76 -2.44 10.28
N VAL A 203 9.74 -1.13 10.58
CA VAL A 203 9.49 -0.07 9.58
C VAL A 203 10.43 -0.18 8.37
N MET A 204 11.74 -0.32 8.60
CA MET A 204 12.73 -0.46 7.53
C MET A 204 12.46 -1.71 6.68
N ARG A 205 12.09 -2.83 7.31
CA ARG A 205 11.83 -4.09 6.62
C ARG A 205 10.58 -4.00 5.74
N PHE A 206 9.49 -3.44 6.27
CA PHE A 206 8.26 -3.26 5.51
C PHE A 206 8.44 -2.23 4.38
N SER A 207 9.19 -1.16 4.61
CA SER A 207 9.57 -0.21 3.55
C SER A 207 10.44 -0.86 2.47
N TYR A 208 11.35 -1.78 2.81
CA TYR A 208 12.09 -2.54 1.80
C TYR A 208 11.17 -3.39 0.94
N ARG A 209 10.26 -4.15 1.58
CA ARG A 209 9.29 -4.99 0.87
C ARG A 209 8.43 -4.16 -0.07
N GLU A 210 7.89 -3.05 0.42
CA GLU A 210 7.12 -2.10 -0.37
C GLU A 210 7.90 -1.67 -1.63
N GLN A 211 9.10 -1.12 -1.43
CA GLN A 211 9.79 -0.35 -2.46
C GLN A 211 10.61 -1.20 -3.45
N ASN A 212 11.03 -2.40 -3.03
CA ASN A 212 11.93 -3.27 -3.79
C ASN A 212 11.32 -4.62 -4.19
N LEU A 213 10.16 -5.01 -3.63
CA LEU A 213 9.48 -6.26 -3.98
C LEU A 213 8.07 -6.02 -4.51
N VAL A 214 7.27 -5.20 -3.82
CA VAL A 214 5.84 -5.02 -4.14
C VAL A 214 5.69 -4.07 -5.34
N ILE A 215 6.16 -2.83 -5.24
CA ILE A 215 5.91 -1.82 -6.29
C ILE A 215 7.12 -1.54 -7.18
N ALA A 216 8.15 -2.39 -7.10
CA ALA A 216 9.43 -2.14 -7.74
C ALA A 216 9.32 -2.13 -9.27
N GLU A 217 8.66 -3.13 -9.86
CA GLU A 217 8.42 -3.19 -11.29
C GLU A 217 7.43 -2.11 -11.77
N GLN A 218 6.46 -1.73 -10.93
CA GLN A 218 5.53 -0.65 -11.25
C GLN A 218 6.29 0.68 -11.40
N PHE A 219 7.30 0.93 -10.57
CA PHE A 219 8.16 2.11 -10.73
C PHE A 219 9.01 2.05 -12.00
N ASP A 220 9.54 0.88 -12.35
CA ASP A 220 10.31 0.71 -13.59
C ASP A 220 9.42 1.00 -14.81
N ARG A 221 8.19 0.48 -14.83
CA ARG A 221 7.19 0.78 -15.86
C ARG A 221 6.81 2.26 -15.88
N PHE A 222 6.64 2.89 -14.72
CA PHE A 222 6.34 4.32 -14.62
C PHE A 222 7.47 5.13 -15.28
N ARG A 223 8.73 4.91 -14.87
CA ARG A 223 9.88 5.62 -15.44
C ARG A 223 10.04 5.39 -16.94
N ALA A 224 9.81 4.16 -17.40
CA ALA A 224 9.95 3.78 -18.81
C ALA A 224 8.80 4.23 -19.71
N HIS A 225 7.65 4.65 -19.14
CA HIS A 225 6.48 5.01 -19.93
C HIS A 225 6.75 6.26 -20.78
N VAL A 226 6.57 6.15 -22.09
CA VAL A 226 6.85 7.23 -23.04
C VAL A 226 5.63 8.13 -23.27
N PRO A 227 5.81 9.43 -23.56
CA PRO A 227 7.10 10.13 -23.64
C PRO A 227 7.59 10.75 -22.33
N TRP A 228 6.75 10.80 -21.28
CA TRP A 228 6.99 11.66 -20.11
C TRP A 228 7.47 10.96 -18.84
N GLY A 229 7.54 9.62 -18.80
CA GLY A 229 7.82 8.85 -17.58
C GLY A 229 9.08 9.29 -16.84
N ARG A 230 10.22 9.43 -17.54
CA ARG A 230 11.48 9.92 -16.96
C ARG A 230 11.37 11.34 -16.43
N ALA A 231 10.67 12.23 -17.13
CA ALA A 231 10.52 13.63 -16.75
C ALA A 231 9.59 13.78 -15.52
N ILE A 232 8.44 13.09 -15.52
CA ILE A 232 7.49 13.11 -14.40
C ILE A 232 8.14 12.54 -13.14
N THR A 233 8.78 11.38 -13.24
CA THR A 233 9.43 10.73 -12.08
C THR A 233 10.65 11.50 -11.57
N TYR A 234 11.35 12.24 -12.43
CA TYR A 234 12.37 13.19 -12.00
C TYR A 234 11.75 14.41 -11.30
N GLY A 235 10.66 14.95 -11.84
CA GLY A 235 9.89 16.03 -11.22
C GLY A 235 9.38 15.65 -9.82
N MET A 236 9.00 14.39 -9.61
CA MET A 236 8.65 13.88 -8.27
C MET A 236 9.82 13.98 -7.28
N ALA A 237 11.07 13.76 -7.71
CA ALA A 237 12.24 13.96 -6.85
C ALA A 237 12.50 15.45 -6.61
N ALA A 238 12.51 16.26 -7.67
CA ALA A 238 12.92 17.65 -7.59
C ALA A 238 11.91 18.54 -6.86
N LEU A 239 10.62 18.23 -7.00
CA LEU A 239 9.53 19.08 -6.54
C LEU A 239 8.71 18.42 -5.43
N GLY A 240 8.96 17.14 -5.16
CA GLY A 240 8.28 16.38 -4.12
C GLY A 240 8.50 17.00 -2.74
N PRO A 241 7.43 17.42 -2.04
CA PRO A 241 7.58 17.87 -0.66
C PRO A 241 7.99 16.70 0.25
N MET A 242 8.61 17.02 1.38
CA MET A 242 9.00 16.03 2.38
C MET A 242 7.98 15.95 3.53
N PRO A 243 7.20 14.86 3.67
CA PRO A 243 6.19 14.77 4.73
C PRO A 243 6.72 14.26 6.07
N VAL A 244 7.98 13.82 6.14
CA VAL A 244 8.60 13.35 7.38
C VAL A 244 9.38 14.50 8.02
N PRO A 245 8.98 15.00 9.20
CA PRO A 245 9.70 16.08 9.86
C PRO A 245 11.16 15.74 10.12
N GLY A 246 12.06 16.67 9.79
CA GLY A 246 13.50 16.52 9.98
C GLY A 246 14.19 15.56 9.01
N ALA A 247 13.47 15.05 7.99
CA ALA A 247 14.09 14.43 6.82
C ALA A 247 14.49 15.50 5.80
N LYS A 248 15.60 15.28 5.12
CA LYS A 248 16.00 16.07 3.95
C LYS A 248 15.11 15.75 2.75
N THR A 249 14.80 16.75 1.93
CA THR A 249 14.25 16.56 0.57
C THR A 249 15.27 15.85 -0.34
N PRO A 250 14.86 15.30 -1.49
CA PRO A 250 15.80 14.70 -2.45
C PRO A 250 16.93 15.64 -2.87
N THR A 251 16.61 16.93 -3.10
CA THR A 251 17.57 17.97 -3.48
C THR A 251 18.58 18.26 -2.37
N GLU A 252 18.17 18.24 -1.10
CA GLU A 252 19.07 18.43 0.04
C GLU A 252 19.91 17.18 0.35
N TYR A 253 19.38 15.98 0.04
CA TYR A 253 20.07 14.71 0.30
C TYR A 253 21.22 14.47 -0.67
N ARG A 254 20.97 14.64 -1.96
CA ARG A 254 21.98 14.53 -3.02
C ARG A 254 21.83 15.66 -4.04
N PRO A 255 22.42 16.85 -3.74
CA PRO A 255 22.28 18.03 -4.58
C PRO A 255 23.05 17.92 -5.90
N ALA A 256 22.44 18.45 -6.95
CA ALA A 256 23.01 18.76 -8.25
C ALA A 256 22.66 20.20 -8.63
N LEU A 257 23.33 20.73 -9.66
CA LEU A 257 23.17 22.12 -10.15
C LEU A 257 23.14 23.14 -8.99
N CYS A 258 24.25 23.25 -8.26
CA CYS A 258 24.39 24.14 -7.09
C CYS A 258 23.32 23.93 -6.00
N GLY A 259 22.67 22.77 -5.93
CA GLY A 259 21.60 22.49 -4.95
C GLY A 259 20.19 22.86 -5.43
N MET A 260 19.99 23.11 -6.71
CA MET A 260 18.67 23.36 -7.29
C MET A 260 17.87 22.08 -7.56
N LEU A 261 18.58 20.99 -7.87
CA LEU A 261 17.98 19.76 -8.34
C LEU A 261 18.61 18.56 -7.62
N PRO A 262 17.90 17.42 -7.51
CA PRO A 262 18.50 16.19 -7.04
C PRO A 262 19.37 15.57 -8.14
N ASP A 263 20.43 14.88 -7.76
CA ASP A 263 21.30 14.15 -8.69
C ASP A 263 20.71 12.79 -9.15
N PHE A 264 19.47 12.48 -8.76
CA PHE A 264 18.81 11.21 -9.01
C PHE A 264 17.33 11.36 -9.38
N ASN A 265 16.78 10.31 -10.00
CA ASN A 265 15.36 10.21 -10.33
C ASN A 265 14.66 9.33 -9.28
N TYR A 266 13.50 9.76 -8.78
CA TYR A 266 12.80 9.03 -7.71
C TYR A 266 12.36 7.61 -8.10
N ALA A 267 12.10 7.35 -9.38
CA ALA A 267 11.73 6.02 -9.84
C ALA A 267 12.93 5.09 -10.03
N ASP A 268 14.17 5.60 -9.98
CA ASP A 268 15.36 4.75 -9.93
C ASP A 268 15.39 3.93 -8.64
N ARG A 269 15.42 2.60 -8.76
CA ARG A 269 15.25 1.69 -7.63
C ARG A 269 16.37 1.84 -6.60
N ASP A 270 17.61 1.82 -7.04
CA ASP A 270 18.77 1.86 -6.15
C ASP A 270 18.90 3.24 -5.48
N ALA A 271 18.74 4.33 -6.25
CA ALA A 271 18.79 5.67 -5.68
C ALA A 271 17.60 5.95 -4.74
N ARG A 272 16.39 5.47 -5.06
CA ARG A 272 15.22 5.58 -4.18
C ARG A 272 15.45 4.82 -2.88
N TRP A 273 15.99 3.60 -2.94
CA TRP A 273 16.27 2.81 -1.75
C TRP A 273 17.38 3.42 -0.90
N ASP A 274 18.45 3.92 -1.52
CA ASP A 274 19.53 4.65 -0.85
C ASP A 274 18.98 5.83 -0.04
N TYR A 275 18.17 6.68 -0.69
CA TYR A 275 17.51 7.81 -0.05
C TYR A 275 16.56 7.40 1.09
N LEU A 276 15.65 6.44 0.83
CA LEU A 276 14.68 6.00 1.84
C LEU A 276 15.34 5.35 3.05
N SER A 277 16.34 4.49 2.84
CA SER A 277 16.97 3.72 3.90
C SER A 277 17.96 4.53 4.73
N LYS A 278 18.60 5.55 4.16
CA LYS A 278 19.61 6.36 4.86
C LYS A 278 19.07 7.68 5.41
N GLU A 279 18.00 8.23 4.83
CA GLU A 279 17.46 9.52 5.24
C GLU A 279 16.03 9.40 5.78
N VAL A 280 15.07 9.02 4.93
CA VAL A 280 13.64 9.18 5.23
C VAL A 280 13.16 8.27 6.35
N VAL A 281 13.46 6.97 6.29
CA VAL A 281 13.07 6.02 7.35
C VAL A 281 13.80 6.34 8.67
N PRO A 282 15.12 6.57 8.70
CA PRO A 282 15.81 7.01 9.92
C PRO A 282 15.24 8.30 10.52
N ALA A 283 14.89 9.30 9.70
CA ALA A 283 14.25 10.53 10.18
C ALA A 283 12.90 10.26 10.87
N TYR A 284 12.06 9.42 10.26
CA TYR A 284 10.82 8.99 10.89
C TYR A 284 11.07 8.25 12.22
N LEU A 285 12.07 7.37 12.26
CA LEU A 285 12.37 6.58 13.46
C LEU A 285 12.86 7.44 14.64
N ARG A 286 13.48 8.60 14.37
CA ARG A 286 13.87 9.60 15.39
C ARG A 286 12.68 10.32 16.02
N LEU A 287 11.51 10.33 15.37
CA LEU A 287 10.33 11.02 15.91
C LEU A 287 9.82 10.30 17.16
N ASN A 288 9.50 11.08 18.19
CA ASN A 288 8.84 10.56 19.38
C ASN A 288 7.36 10.24 19.10
N ALA A 289 6.77 9.37 19.91
CA ALA A 289 5.39 8.90 19.71
C ALA A 289 4.35 10.04 19.74
N SER A 290 4.55 11.07 20.58
CA SER A 290 3.64 12.22 20.63
C SER A 290 3.63 13.04 19.34
N THR A 291 4.80 13.27 18.74
CA THR A 291 4.92 13.97 17.45
C THR A 291 4.26 13.16 16.35
N VAL A 292 4.49 11.85 16.29
CA VAL A 292 3.83 10.99 15.30
C VAL A 292 2.31 11.04 15.49
N ARG A 293 1.81 10.89 16.73
CA ARG A 293 0.38 10.97 17.04
C ARG A 293 -0.23 12.31 16.62
N GLN A 294 0.43 13.43 16.93
CA GLN A 294 -0.03 14.76 16.51
C GLN A 294 -0.17 14.89 14.99
N ILE A 295 0.74 14.30 14.22
CA ILE A 295 0.71 14.37 12.75
C ILE A 295 -0.42 13.51 12.18
N VAL A 296 -0.53 12.24 12.62
CA VAL A 296 -1.52 11.30 12.07
C VAL A 296 -2.97 11.67 12.46
N THR A 297 -3.17 12.40 13.56
CA THR A 297 -4.50 12.91 13.95
C THR A 297 -4.94 14.12 13.10
N LYS A 298 -4.02 14.83 12.43
CA LYS A 298 -4.42 15.91 11.52
C LYS A 298 -5.19 15.34 10.32
N PRO A 299 -6.33 15.95 9.94
CA PRO A 299 -7.10 15.49 8.80
C PRO A 299 -6.24 15.34 7.55
N LEU A 300 -6.31 14.17 6.91
CA LEU A 300 -5.51 13.89 5.72
C LEU A 300 -5.81 14.90 4.60
N VAL A 301 -7.06 15.34 4.46
CA VAL A 301 -7.47 16.37 3.49
C VAL A 301 -6.70 17.67 3.61
N GLU A 302 -6.43 18.13 4.83
CA GLU A 302 -5.66 19.35 5.07
C GLU A 302 -4.19 19.14 4.68
N ARG A 303 -3.61 18.00 5.07
CA ARG A 303 -2.21 17.67 4.73
C ARG A 303 -2.01 17.50 3.22
N VAL A 304 -2.92 16.80 2.55
CA VAL A 304 -2.89 16.62 1.09
C VAL A 304 -3.02 17.97 0.39
N ALA A 305 -3.95 18.83 0.82
CA ALA A 305 -4.12 20.17 0.24
C ALA A 305 -2.84 21.01 0.33
N GLY A 306 -2.11 20.94 1.45
CA GLY A 306 -0.83 21.63 1.63
C GLY A 306 0.29 21.16 0.68
N TYR A 307 0.16 19.96 0.09
CA TYR A 307 1.16 19.41 -0.84
C TYR A 307 0.78 19.51 -2.31
N ARG A 308 -0.44 19.97 -2.65
CA ARG A 308 -0.87 20.15 -4.04
C ARG A 308 -0.05 21.23 -4.75
N GLY A 309 0.40 20.95 -5.97
CA GLY A 309 1.27 21.83 -6.77
C GLY A 309 0.68 23.24 -7.01
N ALA A 310 -0.65 23.36 -7.12
CA ALA A 310 -1.32 24.67 -7.26
C ALA A 310 -1.10 25.62 -6.07
N HIS A 311 -0.75 25.10 -4.89
CA HIS A 311 -0.43 25.91 -3.71
C HIS A 311 1.07 26.13 -3.52
N ARG A 312 1.91 25.40 -4.26
CA ARG A 312 3.38 25.43 -4.14
C ARG A 312 4.09 26.12 -5.30
N LEU A 313 3.37 26.46 -6.38
CA LEU A 313 3.94 27.15 -7.54
C LEU A 313 4.70 28.45 -7.16
N PRO A 314 4.22 29.30 -6.23
CA PRO A 314 4.98 30.47 -5.78
C PRO A 314 6.28 30.12 -5.05
N GLU A 315 6.28 29.08 -4.21
CA GLU A 315 7.46 28.61 -3.48
C GLU A 315 8.53 28.04 -4.44
N MET A 316 8.09 27.32 -5.47
CA MET A 316 8.98 26.76 -6.49
C MET A 316 9.63 27.85 -7.35
N ILE A 317 8.88 28.91 -7.68
CA ILE A 317 9.43 30.08 -8.40
C ILE A 317 10.45 30.82 -7.52
N ALA A 318 10.12 31.07 -6.25
CA ALA A 318 11.04 31.71 -5.31
C ALA A 318 12.31 30.89 -5.07
N GLN A 319 12.25 29.56 -5.06
CA GLN A 319 13.42 28.68 -4.97
C GLN A 319 14.32 28.77 -6.21
N LEU A 320 13.73 28.91 -7.41
CA LEU A 320 14.48 29.09 -8.66
C LEU A 320 15.13 30.48 -8.74
N GLU A 321 14.46 31.52 -8.25
CA GLU A 321 14.99 32.90 -8.22
C GLU A 321 16.15 33.07 -7.22
N ASN A 322 16.11 32.36 -6.09
CA ASN A 322 17.15 32.40 -5.06
C ASN A 322 18.30 31.39 -5.29
N ALA A 323 18.18 30.56 -6.33
CA ALA A 323 19.22 29.63 -6.67
C ALA A 323 20.39 30.34 -7.38
N GLY A 324 21.40 30.68 -6.60
CA GLY A 324 22.63 31.34 -7.05
C GLY A 324 23.57 30.47 -7.88
N CYS A 325 23.09 29.75 -8.90
CA CYS A 325 23.96 29.41 -10.01
C CYS A 325 24.10 30.67 -10.87
N GLY A 326 25.19 31.42 -10.71
CA GLY A 326 25.52 32.50 -11.65
C GLY A 326 25.59 31.93 -13.07
N LEU A 327 24.68 32.38 -13.94
CA LEU A 327 24.79 32.24 -15.39
C LEU A 327 25.76 33.30 -15.94
#